data_AF-A0A7M1XK57-F1
#
_entry.id   AF-A0A7M1XK57-F1
#
_cell.length_a   1.000
_cell.length_b   1.000
_cell.length_c   1.000
_cell.angle_alpha   90.00
_cell.angle_beta   90.00
_cell.angle_gamma   90.00
#
_symmetry.space_group_name_H-M   'P 1'
#
loop_
_entity.id
_entity.type
_entity.pdbx_description
1 polymer ?
#
loop_
_entity_poly.entity_id
_entity_poly.type
_entity_poly.pdbx_seq_one_letter_code
_entity_poly.pdbx_strand_id
1 'polypeptide(L)'
;MNYRFILQIVIILIMNIAISILFQKLIPDYYLARILTSVALSFAFAIIQQWEDRIHFYKYPRFWYTFFIFGILFCLVDLITFVF
;
A
#
# COMPACT_ATOMS: atom_id res chain seq x y z
N MET A 1 15.75 -12.49 9.14
CA MET A 1 14.64 -11.53 9.03
C MET A 1 13.68 -11.75 10.18
N ASN A 2 13.32 -10.71 10.93
CA ASN A 2 12.38 -10.84 12.05
C ASN A 2 11.01 -11.30 11.53
N TYR A 3 10.48 -12.41 12.06
CA TYR A 3 9.15 -12.94 11.73
C TYR A 3 8.04 -11.87 11.79
N ARG A 4 8.17 -10.91 12.72
CA ARG A 4 7.25 -9.78 12.90
C ARG A 4 7.13 -8.89 11.66
N PHE A 5 8.24 -8.68 10.94
CA PHE A 5 8.25 -7.84 9.75
C PHE A 5 7.52 -8.50 8.57
N ILE A 6 7.75 -9.80 8.36
CA ILE A 6 7.04 -10.57 7.33
C ILE A 6 5.53 -10.59 7.64
N LEU A 7 5.16 -10.82 8.90
CA LEU A 7 3.76 -10.80 9.33
C LEU A 7 3.09 -9.44 9.05
N GLN A 8 3.79 -8.33 9.32
CA GLN A 8 3.28 -6.98 9.01
C GLN A 8 3.03 -6.78 7.51
N ILE A 9 3.96 -7.23 6.65
CA ILE A 9 3.78 -7.15 5.20
C ILE A 9 2.54 -7.96 4.78
N VAL A 10 2.39 -9.20 5.27
CA VAL A 10 1.25 -10.05 4.92
C VAL A 10 -0.07 -9.41 5.35
N ILE A 11 -0.16 -8.91 6.58
CA ILE A 11 -1.36 -8.23 7.09
C ILE A 11 -1.72 -7.04 6.19
N ILE A 12 -0.73 -6.24 5.80
CA ILE A 12 -0.97 -5.05 5.01
C ILE A 12 -1.41 -5.38 3.58
N LEU A 13 -0.92 -6.48 3.00
CA LEU A 13 -1.37 -6.98 1.71
C LEU A 13 -2.83 -7.44 1.76
N ILE A 14 -3.21 -8.15 2.83
CA ILE A 14 -4.62 -8.55 3.05
C ILE A 14 -5.50 -7.31 3.22
N MET A 15 -5.04 -6.30 3.97
CA MET A 15 -5.76 -5.04 4.11
C MET A 15 -5.92 -4.30 2.78
N ASN A 16 -4.90 -4.33 1.90
CA ASN A 16 -4.98 -3.76 0.56
C ASN A 16 -6.13 -4.37 -0.23
N ILE A 17 -6.21 -5.70 -0.27
CA ILE A 17 -7.28 -6.43 -0.94
C ILE A 17 -8.65 -6.06 -0.36
N ALA A 18 -8.78 -6.08 0.97
CA ALA A 18 -10.04 -5.78 1.64
C ALA A 18 -10.54 -4.34 1.35
N ILE A 19 -9.64 -3.36 1.44
CA ILE A 19 -9.98 -1.96 1.18
C ILE A 19 -10.26 -1.75 -0.30
N SER A 20 -9.51 -2.39 -1.20
CA SER A 20 -9.73 -2.34 -2.65
C SER A 20 -11.12 -2.86 -3.02
N ILE A 21 -11.60 -3.94 -2.39
CA ILE A 21 -12.96 -4.46 -2.59
C ILE A 21 -14.02 -3.48 -2.07
N LEU A 22 -13.77 -2.81 -0.95
CA LEU A 22 -14.69 -1.80 -0.40
C LEU A 22 -14.75 -0.55 -1.30
N PHE A 23 -13.60 -0.08 -1.81
CA PHE A 23 -13.49 1.11 -2.65
C PHE A 23 -14.07 0.92 -4.06
N GLN A 24 -14.11 -0.31 -4.58
CA GLN A 24 -14.81 -0.63 -5.83
C GLN A 24 -16.30 -0.27 -5.79
N LYS A 25 -16.93 -0.24 -4.62
CA LYS A 25 -18.34 0.18 -4.51
C LYS A 25 -18.53 1.69 -4.65
N LEU A 26 -17.46 2.46 -4.49
CA LEU A 26 -17.47 3.93 -4.52
C LEU A 26 -17.07 4.50 -5.89
N ILE A 27 -16.24 3.79 -6.64
CA ILE A 27 -15.71 4.26 -7.94
C ILE A 27 -16.19 3.31 -9.04
N PRO A 28 -16.84 3.82 -10.11
CA PRO A 28 -17.36 2.99 -11.20
C PRO A 28 -16.28 2.23 -11.97
N ASP A 29 -15.08 2.80 -12.05
CA ASP A 29 -13.92 2.16 -12.66
C ASP A 29 -13.16 1.32 -11.63
N TYR A 30 -13.27 0.00 -11.81
CA TYR A 30 -12.65 -1.01 -10.96
C TYR A 30 -11.12 -0.90 -10.91
N TYR A 31 -10.47 -0.65 -12.04
CA TYR A 31 -9.01 -0.58 -12.13
C TYR A 31 -8.51 0.67 -11.43
N LEU A 32 -9.17 1.79 -11.69
CA LEU A 32 -8.85 3.05 -11.05
C LEU A 32 -9.01 2.95 -9.52
N ALA A 33 -10.09 2.31 -9.05
CA ALA A 33 -10.32 2.11 -7.63
C ALA A 33 -9.19 1.33 -6.93
N ARG A 34 -8.74 0.22 -7.55
CA ARG A 34 -7.65 -0.62 -7.03
C ARG A 34 -6.31 0.10 -7.03
N ILE A 35 -5.98 0.79 -8.13
CA ILE A 35 -4.73 1.56 -8.23
C ILE A 35 -4.70 2.68 -7.19
N LEU A 36 -5.77 3.45 -7.06
CA LEU A 36 -5.86 4.53 -6.07
C LEU A 36 -5.74 3.98 -4.64
N THR A 37 -6.38 2.85 -4.36
CA THR A 37 -6.30 2.22 -3.03
C THR A 37 -4.87 1.74 -2.72
N SER A 38 -4.23 1.05 -3.68
CA SER A 38 -2.84 0.60 -3.56
C SER A 38 -1.87 1.75 -3.35
N VAL A 39 -2.03 2.86 -4.09
CA VAL A 39 -1.20 4.06 -3.94
C VAL A 39 -1.45 4.75 -2.61
N ALA A 40 -2.71 4.88 -2.18
CA ALA A 40 -3.05 5.51 -0.90
C ALA A 40 -2.50 4.70 0.29
N LEU A 41 -2.60 3.38 0.23
CA LEU A 41 -2.09 2.50 1.29
C LEU A 41 -0.57 2.44 1.33
N SER A 42 0.11 2.43 0.18
CA SER A 42 1.57 2.48 0.16
C SER A 42 2.08 3.80 0.73
N PHE A 43 1.38 4.91 0.44
CA PHE A 43 1.69 6.22 0.99
C PHE A 43 1.49 6.26 2.51
N ALA A 44 0.33 5.79 2.99
CA ALA A 44 0.05 5.70 4.43
C ALA A 44 1.06 4.83 5.17
N PHE A 45 1.43 3.68 4.58
CA PHE A 45 2.44 2.80 5.15
C PHE A 45 3.83 3.44 5.20
N ALA A 46 4.23 4.14 4.14
CA ALA A 46 5.51 4.84 4.10
C ALA A 46 5.59 5.94 5.18
N ILE A 47 4.49 6.65 5.46
CA ILE A 47 4.40 7.62 6.57
C ILE A 47 4.57 6.91 7.90
N ILE A 48 3.83 5.82 8.14
CA ILE A 48 3.87 5.07 9.41
C ILE A 48 5.28 4.54 9.69
N GLN A 49 5.99 4.10 8.65
CA GLN A 49 7.35 3.58 8.78
C GLN A 49 8.37 4.67 9.14
N GLN A 50 8.10 5.94 8.80
CA GLN A 50 8.93 7.09 9.17
C GLN A 50 8.44 7.77 10.46
N TRP A 51 8.39 7.00 11.54
CA TRP A 51 7.85 7.45 12.82
C TRP A 51 8.58 8.67 13.42
N GLU A 52 9.88 8.81 13.17
CA GLU A 52 10.74 9.81 13.83
C GLU A 52 10.48 11.26 13.39
N ASP A 53 10.03 11.51 12.15
CA ASP A 53 9.73 12.86 11.68
C ASP A 53 8.48 12.88 10.77
N ARG A 54 7.32 12.76 11.39
CA ARG A 54 6.01 12.74 10.70
C ARG A 54 5.60 14.05 10.05
N ILE A 55 6.31 15.15 10.32
CA ILE A 55 5.96 16.46 9.76
C ILE A 55 6.72 16.69 8.44
N HIS A 56 7.94 16.16 8.33
CA HIS A 56 8.80 16.35 7.16
C HIS A 56 9.24 15.04 6.48
N PHE A 57 8.50 13.94 6.68
CA PHE A 57 8.80 12.62 6.09
C PHE A 57 9.12 12.67 4.58
N TYR A 58 8.44 13.56 3.85
CA TYR A 58 8.60 13.73 2.40
C TYR A 58 9.98 14.25 1.97
N LYS A 59 10.79 14.79 2.90
CA LYS A 59 12.17 15.22 2.62
C LYS A 59 13.15 14.05 2.57
N TYR A 60 12.79 12.92 3.17
CA TYR A 60 13.71 11.79 3.28
C TYR A 60 13.62 10.88 2.05
N PRO A 61 14.74 10.57 1.38
CA PRO A 61 14.71 9.67 0.22
C PRO A 61 14.17 8.29 0.58
N ARG A 62 14.40 7.84 1.82
CA ARG A 62 13.92 6.56 2.33
C ARG A 62 12.39 6.44 2.30
N PHE A 63 11.67 7.55 2.50
CA PHE A 63 10.21 7.59 2.40
C PHE A 63 9.76 7.25 0.97
N TRP A 64 10.36 7.90 -0.02
CA TRP A 64 10.04 7.70 -1.43
C TRP A 64 10.39 6.29 -1.90
N TYR A 65 11.51 5.73 -1.44
CA TYR A 65 11.86 4.34 -1.71
C TYR A 65 10.83 3.36 -1.11
N THR A 66 10.44 3.53 0.16
CA THR A 66 9.40 2.70 0.77
C THR A 66 8.08 2.83 0.02
N PHE A 67 7.63 4.07 -0.24
CA PHE A 67 6.40 4.34 -0.98
C PHE A 67 6.39 3.65 -2.35
N PHE A 68 7.48 3.77 -3.12
CA PHE A 68 7.58 3.20 -4.45
C PHE A 68 7.59 1.66 -4.43
N ILE A 69 8.41 1.06 -3.57
CA ILE A 69 8.51 -0.41 -3.46
C ILE A 69 7.17 -1.01 -3.04
N PHE A 70 6.55 -0.48 -1.98
CA PHE A 70 5.26 -0.99 -1.50
C PHE A 70 4.12 -0.66 -2.45
N GLY A 71 4.17 0.48 -3.15
CA GLY A 71 3.22 0.82 -4.20
C GLY A 71 3.21 -0.20 -5.34
N ILE A 72 4.40 -0.56 -5.84
CA ILE A 72 4.53 -1.63 -6.84
C ILE A 72 4.03 -2.96 -6.30
N LEU A 73 4.42 -3.33 -5.07
CA LEU A 73 4.01 -4.59 -4.44
C LEU A 73 2.48 -4.69 -4.32
N PHE A 74 1.81 -3.64 -3.86
CA PHE A 74 0.36 -3.60 -3.70
C PHE A 74 -0.35 -3.65 -5.05
N CYS A 75 0.11 -2.87 -6.03
CA CYS A 75 -0.42 -2.94 -7.38
C CYS A 75 -0.26 -4.33 -8.02
N LEU A 76 0.86 -5.01 -7.80
CA LEU A 76 1.07 -6.38 -8.29
C LEU A 76 0.11 -7.37 -7.64
N VAL A 77 -0.12 -7.27 -6.33
CA VAL A 77 -1.09 -8.11 -5.63
C VAL A 77 -2.53 -7.83 -6.08
N ASP A 78 -2.89 -6.55 -6.26
CA ASP A 78 -4.20 -6.17 -6.80
C ASP A 78 -4.39 -6.62 -8.25
N LEU A 79 -3.32 -6.69 -9.05
CA LEU A 79 -3.35 -7.26 -10.39
C LEU A 79 -3.57 -8.79 -10.34
N ILE A 80 -2.83 -9.50 -9.48
CA ILE A 80 -2.97 -10.95 -9.32
C ILE A 80 -4.39 -11.31 -8.85
N THR A 81 -4.90 -10.63 -7.83
CA THR A 81 -6.27 -10.85 -7.30
C THR A 81 -7.38 -10.34 -8.22
N PHE A 82 -7.04 -9.70 -9.34
CA PHE A 82 -7.99 -9.41 -10.40
C PHE A 82 -8.01 -10.52 -11.44
N VAL A 83 -6.83 -11.08 -11.76
CA VAL A 83 -6.69 -12.15 -12.75
C VAL A 83 -7.26 -13.48 -12.24
N PHE A 84 -7.16 -13.75 -10.95
CA PHE A 84 -7.66 -14.96 -10.27
C PHE A 84 -8.89 -14.65 -9.41
#